data_AF-A0A5D8LVQ5-F1
#
_entry.id   AF-A0A5D8LVQ5-F1
#
_cell.length_a   1.000
_cell.length_b   1.000
_cell.length_c   1.000
_cell.angle_alpha   90.00
_cell.angle_beta   90.00
_cell.angle_gamma   90.00
#
_symmetry.space_group_name_H-M   'P 1'
#
loop_
_entity.id
_entity.type
_entity.pdbx_description
1 polymer ?
#
loop_
_entity_poly.entity_id
_entity_poly.type
_entity_poly.pdbx_seq_one_letter_code
_entity_poly.pdbx_strand_id
1 'polypeptide(L)'
;MKNTKIIMISGIMALYMLGTTISYANSLADNMQILAENLSVLQSSTDKNELLTALDLMNKAVDESMNILPVKLSPDDKKGADDYINGLKMLKNEIGIIR
;
A
#
# COMPACT_ATOMS: atom_id res chain seq x y z
N MET A 1 17.18 -4.66 -12.99
CA MET A 1 16.43 -4.91 -11.74
C MET A 1 16.04 -6.38 -11.73
N LYS A 2 16.82 -7.22 -11.05
CA LYS A 2 16.73 -8.68 -11.21
C LYS A 2 15.92 -9.24 -10.05
N ASN A 3 14.60 -9.34 -10.23
CA ASN A 3 13.58 -10.20 -9.60
C ASN A 3 13.48 -10.33 -8.05
N THR A 4 14.46 -9.84 -7.27
CA THR A 4 14.49 -9.97 -5.80
C THR A 4 13.69 -8.88 -5.09
N LYS A 5 13.43 -7.73 -5.75
CA LYS A 5 12.83 -6.55 -5.12
C LYS A 5 11.29 -6.57 -5.02
N ILE A 6 10.59 -7.32 -5.88
CA ILE A 6 9.12 -7.32 -5.96
C ILE A 6 8.48 -8.24 -4.91
N ILE A 7 9.24 -9.22 -4.40
CA ILE A 7 8.73 -10.24 -3.47
C ILE A 7 8.39 -9.63 -2.09
N MET A 8 9.10 -8.58 -1.63
CA MET A 8 8.84 -7.99 -0.29
C MET A 8 7.51 -7.24 -0.20
N ILE A 9 7.15 -6.42 -1.21
CA ILE A 9 5.91 -5.65 -1.21
C ILE A 9 4.67 -6.57 -1.15
N SER A 10 4.73 -7.74 -1.79
CA SER A 10 3.61 -8.70 -1.79
C SER A 10 3.27 -9.25 -0.40
N GLY A 11 4.27 -9.38 0.49
CA GLY A 11 4.08 -9.94 1.83
C GLY A 11 3.32 -9.02 2.78
N ILE A 12 3.60 -7.72 2.72
CA ILE A 12 2.94 -6.72 3.55
C ILE A 12 1.52 -6.45 3.03
N MET A 13 1.33 -6.35 1.70
CA MET A 13 0.02 -6.09 1.11
C MET A 13 -0.98 -7.25 1.33
N ALA A 14 -0.50 -8.50 1.34
CA ALA A 14 -1.35 -9.67 1.61
C ALA A 14 -1.95 -9.67 3.02
N LEU A 15 -1.22 -9.14 4.02
CA LEU A 15 -1.72 -8.98 5.39
C LEU A 15 -2.82 -7.90 5.48
N TYR A 16 -2.77 -6.87 4.62
CA TYR A 16 -3.78 -5.80 4.58
C TYR A 16 -5.05 -6.18 3.78
N MET A 17 -4.91 -7.04 2.75
CA MET A 17 -5.99 -7.39 1.82
C MET A 17 -6.85 -8.60 2.25
N LEU A 18 -6.35 -9.47 3.15
CA LEU A 18 -7.10 -10.66 3.61
C LEU A 18 -8.30 -10.33 4.52
N GLY A 19 -8.47 -9.07 4.92
CA GLY A 19 -9.63 -8.59 5.69
C GLY A 19 -10.89 -8.38 4.85
N THR A 20 -11.29 -9.37 4.03
CA THR A 20 -12.51 -9.38 3.22
C THR A 20 -13.74 -8.87 3.98
N THR A 21 -14.61 -8.14 3.26
CA THR A 21 -15.73 -7.28 3.71
C THR A 21 -15.27 -5.90 4.19
N ILE A 22 -15.12 -4.93 3.29
CA ILE A 22 -14.75 -3.59 3.73
C ILE A 22 -15.68 -2.49 3.23
N SER A 23 -16.56 -2.05 4.14
CA SER A 23 -16.97 -0.65 4.21
C SER A 23 -15.76 0.16 4.68
N TYR A 24 -14.94 0.62 3.74
CA TYR A 24 -13.98 1.70 4.01
C TYR A 24 -14.71 3.04 3.86
N ALA A 25 -14.14 4.13 4.40
CA ALA A 25 -14.43 5.45 3.85
C ALA A 25 -14.04 5.43 2.35
N ASN A 26 -14.88 5.97 1.46
CA ASN A 26 -14.68 5.85 0.00
C ASN A 26 -13.23 6.15 -0.44
N SER A 27 -12.60 7.18 0.13
CA SER A 27 -11.22 7.56 -0.17
C SER A 27 -10.16 6.53 0.22
N LEU A 28 -10.38 5.74 1.28
CA LEU A 28 -9.46 4.68 1.67
C LEU A 28 -9.62 3.46 0.76
N ALA A 29 -10.86 3.15 0.31
CA ALA A 29 -11.08 2.10 -0.68
C ALA A 29 -10.33 2.40 -1.98
N ASP A 30 -10.44 3.63 -2.48
CA ASP A 30 -9.79 4.08 -3.71
C ASP A 30 -8.25 3.95 -3.60
N ASN A 31 -7.67 4.39 -2.47
CA ASN A 31 -6.24 4.26 -2.23
C ASN A 31 -5.77 2.80 -2.14
N MET A 32 -6.55 1.92 -1.51
CA MET A 32 -6.22 0.49 -1.47
C MET A 32 -6.31 -0.16 -2.85
N GLN A 33 -7.27 0.26 -3.68
CA GLN A 33 -7.38 -0.20 -5.07
C GLN A 33 -6.16 0.24 -5.89
N ILE A 34 -5.74 1.50 -5.78
CA ILE A 34 -4.53 2.02 -6.45
C ILE A 34 -3.30 1.19 -6.05
N LEU A 35 -3.15 0.85 -4.78
CA LEU A 35 -2.05 0.00 -4.32
C LEU A 35 -2.08 -1.40 -4.94
N ALA A 36 -3.26 -2.02 -5.04
CA ALA A 36 -3.42 -3.34 -5.64
C ALA A 36 -3.10 -3.34 -7.14
N GLU A 37 -3.64 -2.37 -7.89
CA GLU A 37 -3.44 -2.25 -9.33
C GLU A 37 -1.97 -2.02 -9.68
N ASN A 38 -1.32 -1.08 -8.97
CA ASN A 38 0.07 -0.75 -9.25
C ASN A 38 1.03 -1.85 -8.79
N LEU A 39 0.70 -2.61 -7.75
CA LEU A 39 1.44 -3.82 -7.40
C LEU A 39 1.37 -4.86 -8.54
N SER A 40 0.21 -5.01 -9.19
CA SER A 40 0.08 -5.89 -10.35
C SER A 40 0.97 -5.43 -11.52
N VAL A 41 1.07 -4.12 -11.76
CA VAL A 41 2.01 -3.54 -12.74
C VAL A 41 3.46 -3.85 -12.35
N LEU A 42 3.84 -3.69 -11.08
CA LEU A 42 5.20 -4.02 -10.62
C LEU A 42 5.56 -5.50 -10.80
N GLN A 43 4.58 -6.40 -10.76
CA GLN A 43 4.80 -7.84 -10.93
C GLN A 43 4.84 -8.28 -12.40
N SER A 44 4.13 -7.57 -13.28
CA SER A 44 3.91 -8.01 -14.67
C SER A 44 4.67 -7.19 -15.71
N SER A 45 4.99 -5.92 -15.42
CA SER A 45 5.65 -5.03 -16.38
C SER A 45 7.16 -5.16 -16.34
N THR A 46 7.77 -5.01 -17.52
CA THR A 46 9.22 -4.84 -17.70
C THR A 46 9.57 -3.44 -18.19
N ASP A 47 8.56 -2.59 -18.47
CA ASP A 47 8.77 -1.23 -18.93
C ASP A 47 9.17 -0.33 -17.76
N LYS A 48 10.29 0.37 -17.90
CA LYS A 48 10.83 1.21 -16.83
C LYS A 48 9.89 2.35 -16.45
N ASN A 49 9.20 2.96 -17.41
CA ASN A 49 8.34 4.11 -17.15
C ASN A 49 7.03 3.66 -16.49
N GLU A 50 6.47 2.52 -16.90
CA GLU A 50 5.32 1.90 -16.21
C GLU A 50 5.65 1.55 -14.76
N LEU A 51 6.83 0.97 -14.52
CA LEU A 51 7.29 0.65 -13.16
C LEU A 51 7.48 1.90 -12.29
N LEU A 52 8.09 2.97 -12.82
CA LEU A 52 8.27 4.23 -12.09
C LEU A 52 6.93 4.92 -11.81
N THR A 53 6.04 4.94 -12.79
CA THR A 53 4.69 5.50 -12.63
C THR A 53 3.92 4.74 -11.56
N ALA A 54 4.00 3.41 -11.56
CA ALA A 54 3.37 2.57 -10.56
C ALA A 54 3.89 2.88 -9.13
N LEU A 55 5.20 3.02 -8.97
CA LEU A 55 5.81 3.40 -7.69
C LEU A 55 5.35 4.78 -7.22
N ASP A 56 5.22 5.76 -8.12
CA ASP A 56 4.77 7.11 -7.79
C ASP A 56 3.30 7.13 -7.36
N LEU A 57 2.43 6.38 -8.05
CA LEU A 57 1.03 6.22 -7.69
C LEU A 57 0.87 5.53 -6.34
N MET A 58 1.64 4.47 -6.08
CA MET A 58 1.65 3.79 -4.78
C MET A 58 2.12 4.71 -3.65
N ASN A 59 3.18 5.49 -3.87
CA ASN A 59 3.70 6.41 -2.86
C ASN A 59 2.63 7.46 -2.46
N LYS A 60 1.91 7.99 -3.45
CA LYS A 60 0.81 8.93 -3.21
C LYS A 60 -0.35 8.28 -2.44
N ALA A 61 -0.77 7.08 -2.85
CA ALA A 61 -1.85 6.37 -2.17
C ALA A 61 -1.52 6.03 -0.71
N VAL A 62 -0.24 5.72 -0.41
CA VAL A 62 0.24 5.52 0.96
C VAL A 62 0.14 6.81 1.78
N ASP A 63 0.58 7.95 1.24
CA ASP A 63 0.51 9.24 1.92
C ASP A 63 -0.92 9.68 2.23
N GLU A 64 -1.84 9.47 1.29
CA GLU A 64 -3.26 9.74 1.50
C GLU A 64 -3.87 8.78 2.54
N SER A 65 -3.48 7.50 2.51
CA SER A 65 -3.94 6.50 3.48
C SER A 65 -3.49 6.80 4.91
N MET A 66 -2.31 7.40 5.11
CA MET A 66 -1.85 7.80 6.45
C MET A 66 -2.76 8.83 7.14
N ASN A 67 -3.59 9.54 6.37
CA ASN A 67 -4.53 10.53 6.90
C ASN A 67 -5.94 9.96 7.15
N ILE A 68 -6.16 8.66 6.88
CA ILE A 68 -7.48 8.03 6.98
C ILE A 68 -7.39 6.79 7.88
N LEU A 69 -8.15 6.79 8.98
CA LEU A 69 -8.26 5.59 9.81
C LEU A 69 -9.28 4.61 9.21
N PRO A 70 -8.92 3.32 9.06
CA PRO A 70 -9.86 2.27 8.67
C PRO A 70 -11.07 2.21 9.61
N VAL A 71 -12.27 2.02 9.05
CA VAL A 71 -13.54 1.94 9.81
C VAL A 71 -13.53 0.82 10.86
N LYS A 72 -12.74 -0.24 10.64
CA LYS A 72 -12.59 -1.37 11.57
C LYS A 72 -11.69 -1.03 12.78
N LEU A 73 -10.93 0.06 12.74
CA LEU A 73 -10.14 0.53 13.87
C LEU A 73 -10.98 1.49 14.71
N SER A 74 -11.15 1.16 15.99
CA SER A 74 -11.77 2.08 16.94
C SER A 74 -10.88 3.32 17.09
N PRO A 75 -11.44 4.55 17.18
CA PRO A 75 -10.67 5.75 17.52
C PRO A 75 -9.90 5.64 18.85
N ASP A 76 -10.38 4.80 19.77
CA ASP A 76 -9.75 4.56 21.06
C ASP A 76 -8.63 3.51 21.00
N ASP A 77 -8.51 2.77 19.90
CA ASP A 77 -7.45 1.78 19.67
C ASP A 77 -6.18 2.46 19.15
N LYS A 78 -5.51 3.18 20.05
CA LYS A 78 -4.24 3.88 19.76
C LYS A 78 -3.18 2.94 19.22
N LYS A 79 -3.11 1.71 19.74
CA LYS A 79 -2.12 0.73 19.30
C LYS A 79 -2.43 0.27 17.87
N GLY A 80 -3.67 -0.06 17.56
CA GLY A 80 -4.07 -0.45 16.21
C GLY A 80 -3.89 0.68 15.19
N ALA A 81 -4.16 1.93 15.58
CA ALA A 81 -3.89 3.11 14.77
C ALA A 81 -2.38 3.30 14.52
N ASP A 82 -1.56 3.17 15.55
CA ASP A 82 -0.10 3.26 15.44
C ASP A 82 0.46 2.14 14.56
N ASP A 83 0.01 0.90 14.75
CA ASP A 83 0.42 -0.27 13.96
C ASP A 83 0.04 -0.10 12.48
N TYR A 84 -1.15 0.44 12.20
CA TYR A 84 -1.59 0.80 10.84
C TYR A 84 -0.66 1.83 10.19
N ILE A 85 -0.43 2.96 10.87
CA ILE A 85 0.43 4.04 10.37
C ILE A 85 1.87 3.53 10.17
N ASN A 86 2.38 2.72 11.09
CA ASN A 86 3.73 2.17 11.01
C ASN A 86 3.90 1.22 9.82
N GLY A 87 2.92 0.35 9.54
CA GLY A 87 2.98 -0.49 8.35
C GLY A 87 2.91 0.31 7.04
N LEU A 88 2.13 1.40 6.99
CA LEU A 88 2.15 2.33 5.86
C LEU A 88 3.53 3.01 5.70
N LYS A 89 4.19 3.39 6.80
CA LYS A 89 5.55 3.97 6.76
C LYS A 89 6.58 2.97 6.25
N MET A 90 6.46 1.70 6.64
CA MET A 90 7.32 0.64 6.14
C MET A 90 7.13 0.46 4.63
N LEU A 91 5.88 0.41 4.15
CA LEU A 91 5.58 0.33 2.73
C LEU A 91 6.13 1.54 1.96
N LYS A 92 5.97 2.76 2.49
CA LYS A 92 6.54 3.98 1.89
C LYS A 92 8.07 3.89 1.76
N ASN A 93 8.73 3.40 2.80
CA ASN A 93 10.18 3.22 2.80
C ASN A 93 10.62 2.20 1.74
N GLU A 94 9.90 1.08 1.59
CA GLU A 94 10.19 0.09 0.56
C GLU A 94 10.04 0.66 -0.85
N ILE A 95 8.98 1.42 -1.13
CA ILE A 95 8.79 2.12 -2.40
C ILE A 95 9.98 3.04 -2.70
N GLY A 96 10.44 3.81 -1.70
CA GLY A 96 11.59 4.71 -1.82
C GLY A 96 12.93 4.01 -2.08
N ILE A 97 13.11 2.76 -1.65
CA ILE A 97 14.33 1.95 -1.91
C ILE A 97 14.33 1.37 -3.34
N ILE A 98 13.14 1.17 -3.90
CA ILE A 98 12.96 0.56 -5.22
C ILE A 98 13.06 1.59 -6.34
N ARG A 99 12.53 2.79 -6.11
CA ARG A 99 12.57 3.94 -7.03
C ARG A 99 14.00 4.42 -7.28
#